data_AF-A0A7U9MP86-F1
#
_entry.id   AF-A0A7U9MP86-F1
#
_cell.length_a   1.000
_cell.length_b   1.000
_cell.length_c   1.000
_cell.angle_alpha   90.00
_cell.angle_beta   90.00
_cell.angle_gamma   90.00
#
_symmetry.space_group_name_H-M   'P 1'
#
loop_
_entity.id
_entity.type
_entity.pdbx_description
1 polymer ?
#
loop_
_entity_poly.entity_id
_entity_poly.type
_entity_poly.pdbx_seq_one_letter_code
_entity_poly.pdbx_strand_id
1 'polypeptide(L)' 'MIKFDKLFQTLKENGISQYSLYTRHGVSRSQIQRLKNNQSVTTHTLNMILNILGRDFTLNDIAEFTPDTEQTKE' A
#
# COMPACT_ATOMS: atom_id res chain seq x y z
N MET A 1 12.02 5.21 -6.97
CA MET A 1 10.57 5.27 -6.72
C MET A 1 10.17 4.40 -5.53
N ILE A 2 9.10 4.76 -4.81
CA ILE A 2 8.47 3.88 -3.81
C ILE A 2 7.33 3.13 -4.51
N LYS A 3 7.30 1.81 -4.38
CA LYS A 3 6.25 0.93 -4.88
C LYS A 3 5.39 0.40 -3.74
N PHE A 4 4.12 0.17 -3.99
CA PHE A 4 3.15 -0.38 -3.02
C PHE A 4 2.61 -1.75 -3.46
N ASP A 5 3.32 -2.47 -4.33
CA ASP A 5 2.89 -3.79 -4.80
C ASP A 5 2.78 -4.78 -3.62
N LYS A 6 3.72 -4.71 -2.67
CA LYS A 6 3.72 -5.50 -1.41
C LYS A 6 2.45 -5.27 -0.60
N LEU A 7 1.92 -4.05 -0.55
CA LEU A 7 0.66 -3.77 0.16
C LEU A 7 -0.48 -4.66 -0.33
N PHE A 8 -0.66 -4.80 -1.64
CA PHE A 8 -1.77 -5.58 -2.18
C PHE A 8 -1.57 -7.09 -2.01
N GLN A 9 -0.31 -7.55 -2.02
CA GLN A 9 0.03 -8.91 -1.66
C GLN A 9 -0.31 -9.18 -0.19
N THR A 10 0.19 -8.35 0.72
CA THR A 10 -0.05 -8.45 2.17
C THR A 10 -1.55 -8.43 2.49
N LEU A 11 -2.31 -7.51 1.87
CA LEU A 11 -3.77 -7.45 2.03
C LEU A 11 -4.46 -8.74 1.58
N LYS A 12 -4.04 -9.31 0.43
CA LYS A 12 -4.60 -10.55 -0.11
C LYS A 12 -4.31 -11.74 0.80
N GLU A 13 -3.08 -11.86 1.30
CA GLU A 13 -2.65 -12.91 2.22
C GLU A 13 -3.40 -12.86 3.56
N ASN A 14 -3.78 -11.65 4.00
CA ASN A 14 -4.56 -11.44 5.22
C ASN A 14 -6.09 -11.42 4.98
N GLY A 15 -6.57 -11.77 3.78
CA GLY A 15 -8.00 -11.82 3.45
C GLY A 15 -8.69 -10.44 3.40
N ILE A 16 -7.93 -9.35 3.35
CA ILE A 16 -8.43 -7.98 3.28
C ILE A 16 -8.60 -7.60 1.81
N SER A 17 -9.84 -7.53 1.35
CA SER A 17 -10.15 -7.04 0.01
C SER A 17 -10.09 -5.51 -0.07
N GLN A 18 -9.83 -4.98 -1.26
CA GLN A 18 -9.95 -3.54 -1.53
C GLN A 18 -11.37 -3.02 -1.21
N TYR A 19 -12.38 -3.87 -1.40
CA TYR A 19 -13.76 -3.58 -0.98
C TYR A 19 -13.84 -3.26 0.51
N SER A 20 -13.20 -4.08 1.36
CA SER A 20 -13.15 -3.83 2.80
C SER A 20 -12.50 -2.49 3.14
N LEU A 21 -11.44 -2.11 2.43
CA LEU A 21 -10.73 -0.85 2.68
C LEU A 21 -11.64 0.38 2.53
N TYR A 22 -12.43 0.46 1.44
CA TYR A 22 -13.28 1.62 1.22
C TYR A 22 -14.66 1.54 1.87
N THR A 23 -15.15 0.34 2.21
CA THR A 23 -16.47 0.18 2.85
C THR A 23 -16.41 0.11 4.37
N ARG A 24 -15.35 -0.47 4.96
CA ARG A 24 -15.22 -0.71 6.40
C ARG A 24 -14.18 0.18 7.06
N HIS A 25 -13.13 0.56 6.33
CA HIS A 25 -12.01 1.32 6.90
C HIS A 25 -11.93 2.78 6.42
N GLY A 26 -12.89 3.23 5.62
CA GLY A 26 -12.99 4.63 5.19
C GLY A 26 -11.87 5.09 4.24
N VAL A 27 -11.09 4.16 3.68
CA VAL A 27 -10.04 4.50 2.70
C VAL A 27 -10.72 4.90 1.39
N SER A 28 -10.45 6.10 0.88
CA SER A 28 -11.12 6.54 -0.34
C SER A 28 -10.66 5.73 -1.55
N ARG A 29 -11.55 5.54 -2.53
CA ARG A 29 -11.18 4.87 -3.80
C ARG A 29 -10.01 5.57 -4.51
N SER A 30 -9.92 6.90 -4.38
CA SER A 30 -8.80 7.68 -4.95
C SER A 30 -7.47 7.41 -4.25
N GLN A 31 -7.46 7.21 -2.93
CA GLN A 31 -6.26 6.78 -2.19
C GLN A 31 -5.81 5.38 -2.62
N ILE A 32 -6.76 4.44 -2.74
CA ILE A 32 -6.46 3.08 -3.23
C ILE A 32 -5.87 3.14 -4.65
N GLN A 33 -6.43 3.96 -5.53
CA GLN A 33 -5.93 4.12 -6.89
C GLN A 33 -4.51 4.71 -6.93
N ARG A 34 -4.23 5.69 -6.05
CA ARG A 34 -2.87 6.26 -5.92
C ARG A 34 -1.86 5.22 -5.48
N LEU A 35 -2.21 4.39 -4.50
CA LEU A 35 -1.37 3.29 -4.02
C LEU A 35 -1.10 2.29 -5.16
N LYS A 36 -2.13 1.89 -5.93
CA LYS A 36 -1.96 0.98 -7.08
C LYS A 36 -1.03 1.54 -8.16
N ASN A 37 -1.11 2.83 -8.40
CA ASN A 37 -0.34 3.49 -9.45
C ASN A 37 1.04 3.96 -8.97
N ASN A 38 1.48 3.56 -7.77
CA ASN A 38 2.74 3.99 -7.15
C ASN A 38 2.89 5.53 -7.13
N GLN A 39 1.76 6.24 -6.97
CA GLN A 39 1.72 7.70 -6.90
C GLN A 39 2.05 8.18 -5.49
N SER A 40 2.40 9.46 -5.38
CA SER A 40 2.67 10.09 -4.10
C SER A 40 1.47 10.01 -3.15
N VAL A 41 1.71 9.43 -1.98
CA VAL A 41 0.79 9.35 -0.85
C VAL A 41 1.37 10.03 0.38
N THR A 42 0.51 10.40 1.31
CA THR A 42 0.94 11.01 2.57
C THR A 42 1.34 9.94 3.58
N THR A 43 2.22 10.28 4.52
CA THR A 43 2.54 9.42 5.67
C THR A 43 1.31 9.06 6.50
N HIS A 44 0.31 9.95 6.55
CA HIS A 44 -0.99 9.67 7.16
C HIS A 44 -1.73 8.50 6.49
N THR A 45 -1.64 8.39 5.17
CA THR A 45 -2.26 7.26 4.43
C THR A 45 -1.57 5.95 4.81
N LEU A 46 -0.24 5.93 4.90
CA LEU A 46 0.52 4.75 5.32
C LEU A 46 0.19 4.35 6.77
N ASN A 47 0.08 5.34 7.67
CA ASN A 47 -0.32 5.11 9.05
C ASN A 47 -1.74 4.49 9.13
N MET A 48 -2.69 4.99 8.33
CA MET A 48 -4.04 4.42 8.27
C MET A 48 -4.00 2.95 7.83
N ILE A 49 -3.23 2.63 6.79
CA ILE A 49 -3.06 1.26 6.30
C ILE A 49 -2.46 0.34 7.37
N LEU A 50 -1.42 0.78 8.08
CA LEU A 50 -0.83 -0.01 9.17
C LEU A 50 -1.82 -0.22 10.33
N ASN A 51 -2.65 0.77 10.65
CA ASN A 51 -3.71 0.59 11.65
C ASN A 51 -4.79 -0.42 11.22
N ILE A 52 -5.01 -0.60 9.91
CA ILE A 52 -5.93 -1.62 9.37
C ILE A 52 -5.29 -3.01 9.44
N LEU A 53 -4.00 -3.11 9.10
CA LEU A 53 -3.27 -4.38 9.06
C LEU A 53 -2.94 -4.91 10.46
N GLY A 54 -2.63 -4.04 11.42
CA GLY A 54 -2.33 -4.39 12.80
C GLY A 54 -0.84 -4.26 13.16
N ARG A 55 -0.51 -4.65 14.39
CA ARG A 55 0.80 -4.39 15.03
C ARG A 55 1.94 -5.25 14.48
N ASP A 56 1.63 -6.34 13.81
CA ASP A 56 2.63 -7.26 13.25
C ASP A 56 3.19 -6.79 11.90
N PHE A 57 2.67 -5.67 11.37
CA PHE A 57 3.06 -5.11 10.07
C PHE A 57 3.85 -3.82 10.21
N THR A 58 4.78 -3.62 9.29
CA THR A 58 5.68 -2.47 9.21
C THR A 58 5.61 -1.83 7.82
N LEU A 59 6.30 -0.69 7.66
CA LEU A 59 6.38 -0.01 6.36
C LEU A 59 6.98 -0.90 5.25
N ASN A 60 7.89 -1.81 5.59
CA ASN A 60 8.53 -2.70 4.62
C ASN A 60 7.58 -3.78 4.07
N ASP A 61 6.51 -4.08 4.81
CA ASP A 61 5.49 -5.05 4.40
C ASP A 61 4.48 -4.46 3.40
N ILE A 62 4.47 -3.13 3.25
CA ILE A 62 3.51 -2.42 2.40
C ILE A 62 4.18 -1.57 1.32
N ALA A 63 5.46 -1.20 1.50
CA ALA A 63 6.18 -0.33 0.60
C ALA A 63 7.60 -0.85 0.33
N GLU A 64 8.05 -0.65 -0.89
CA GLU A 64 9.39 -1.02 -1.33
C GLU A 64 10.05 0.15 -2.05
N PHE A 65 11.31 0.40 -1.75
CA PHE A 65 12.10 1.40 -2.45
C PHE A 65 12.88 0.74 -3.59
N THR A 66 12.72 1.27 -4.80
CA THR A 66 13.56 0.93 -5.95
C THR A 66 14.34 2.18 -6.38
N PRO A 67 15.68 2.15 -6.50
CA PRO A 67 16.44 3.26 -7.03
C PRO A 67 15.99 3.66 -8.44
N ASP A 68 15.89 4.95 -8.74
CA ASP A 68 15.46 5.42 -10.06
C ASP A 68 16.44 5.05 -11.19
N THR A 69 17.68 4.72 -10.83
CA THR A 69 18.74 4.27 -11.74
C THR A 69 18.61 2.81 -12.19
N GLU A 70 17.70 2.03 -11.61
CA GLU A 70 17.51 0.60 -11.92
C GLU A 70 16.31 0.33 -12.84
N GLN A 71 15.83 1.32 -13.60
CA GLN A 71 14.73 1.14 -14.57
C GLN A 71 15.14 0.46 -15.89
N THR A 72 16.35 -0.12 -15.98
CA THR A 72 16.80 -0.85 -17.18
C THR A 72 17.23 -2.25 -16.79
N LYS A 73 16.29 -3.19 -16.85
CA LYS A 73 16.46 -4.61 -17.19
C LYS A 73 15.11 -5.29 -17.05
N GLU A 74 14.35 -5.29 -18.15
CA GLU A 74 13.52 -6.41 -18.64
C GLU A 74 12.89 -6.00 -19.98
#